data_AF-A0A1T4S9S5-F1
#
_entry.id   AF-A0A1T4S9S5-F1
#
_cell.length_a   1.000
_cell.length_b   1.000
_cell.length_c   1.000
_cell.angle_alpha   90.00
_cell.angle_beta   90.00
_cell.angle_gamma   90.00
#
_symmetry.space_group_name_H-M   'P 1'
#
loop_
_entity.id
_entity.type
_entity.pdbx_description
1 polymer ?
#
loop_
_entity_poly.entity_id
_entity_poly.type
_entity_poly.pdbx_seq_one_letter_code
_entity_poly.pdbx_strand_id
1 'polypeptide(L)'
;MRFLIFVFLLIASHSWALSTSLNIPTITVSTSGDAFWIAQDVYSHDGAQSAESGLIQDMQRSTIEFYIIGPVQVGYWWKVSSEYAWDRLNFYIDGVFQKSISGEVDWNQQIVNIPPGEHKLSWSYEKDNNLSFGLDRAWLDEITFSFSSDVSRISIAGNLFPSFAVAYTLAAPDSIMLLNDVDLQEDVTTTKDQTITLQGGYDRSFASRSEVNSIIQGVVTIEQGTIIFDGVTIR
;
A
#
# COMPACT_ATOMS: atom_id res chain seq x y z
N MET A 1 13.32 -1.95 -57.60
CA MET A 1 13.80 -1.96 -56.20
C MET A 1 12.64 -1.52 -55.31
N ARG A 2 11.99 -2.47 -54.62
CA ARG A 2 10.83 -2.20 -53.75
C ARG A 2 11.38 -1.84 -52.37
N PHE A 3 11.07 -0.64 -51.87
CA PHE A 3 11.36 -0.26 -50.49
C PHE A 3 10.36 -0.92 -49.57
N LEU A 4 10.86 -1.75 -48.65
CA LEU A 4 10.10 -2.24 -47.51
C LEU A 4 9.99 -1.09 -46.50
N ILE A 5 8.78 -0.60 -46.26
CA ILE A 5 8.50 0.28 -45.12
C ILE A 5 8.30 -0.64 -43.92
N PHE A 6 9.27 -0.68 -43.01
CA PHE A 6 9.06 -1.24 -41.68
C PHE A 6 8.22 -0.24 -40.88
N VAL A 7 6.94 -0.56 -40.69
CA VAL A 7 6.12 0.10 -39.67
C VAL A 7 6.62 -0.42 -38.33
N PHE A 8 7.46 0.35 -37.64
CA PHE A 8 7.67 0.16 -36.22
C PHE A 8 6.34 0.50 -35.53
N LEU A 9 5.59 -0.53 -35.13
CA LEU A 9 4.54 -0.36 -34.14
C LEU A 9 5.25 -0.03 -32.83
N LEU A 10 5.29 1.25 -32.48
CA LEU A 10 5.64 1.68 -31.13
C LEU A 10 4.51 1.19 -30.22
N ILE A 11 4.61 -0.06 -29.75
CA ILE A 11 3.80 -0.47 -28.59
C ILE A 11 4.36 0.39 -27.47
N ALA A 12 3.64 1.44 -27.09
CA ALA A 12 3.89 2.09 -25.83
C ALA A 12 3.70 1.00 -24.78
N SER A 13 4.80 0.46 -24.24
CA SER A 13 4.74 -0.43 -23.08
C SER A 13 4.15 0.42 -21.98
N HIS A 14 2.85 0.28 -21.72
CA HIS A 14 2.23 0.90 -20.58
C HIS A 14 2.75 0.14 -19.36
N SER A 15 3.88 0.57 -18.82
CA SER A 15 4.36 0.06 -17.55
C SER A 15 3.39 0.59 -16.50
N TRP A 16 2.54 -0.28 -15.95
CA TRP A 16 1.69 0.08 -14.83
C TRP A 16 2.54 0.54 -13.65
N ALA A 17 2.03 1.50 -12.88
CA ALA A 17 2.65 1.84 -11.61
C ALA A 17 2.60 0.62 -10.69
N LEU A 18 3.75 0.26 -10.09
CA LEU A 18 3.87 -0.90 -9.21
C LEU A 18 2.93 -0.82 -7.99
N SER A 19 2.63 0.39 -7.52
CA SER A 19 1.64 0.62 -6.46
C SER A 19 0.21 0.31 -6.91
N THR A 20 -0.14 0.60 -8.17
CA THR A 20 -1.45 0.27 -8.74
C THR A 20 -1.62 -1.24 -8.90
N SER A 21 -0.57 -1.97 -9.32
CA SER A 21 -0.59 -3.43 -9.41
C SER A 21 -0.57 -4.14 -8.05
N LEU A 22 -0.57 -3.39 -6.96
CA LEU A 22 -0.69 -3.92 -5.59
C LEU A 22 -1.96 -3.42 -4.91
N ASN A 23 -2.83 -2.73 -5.66
CA ASN A 23 -4.09 -2.14 -5.18
C ASN A 23 -3.90 -1.06 -4.11
N ILE A 24 -2.73 -0.39 -4.14
CA ILE A 24 -2.37 0.70 -3.22
C ILE A 24 -1.87 1.94 -3.99
N PRO A 25 -2.64 2.47 -4.99
CA PRO A 25 -2.16 3.46 -5.95
C PRO A 25 -1.70 4.79 -5.33
N THR A 26 -2.13 5.09 -4.09
CA THR A 26 -1.77 6.31 -3.36
C THR A 26 -0.50 6.17 -2.51
N ILE A 27 -0.01 4.94 -2.32
CA ILE A 27 1.23 4.65 -1.59
C ILE A 27 2.41 4.66 -2.56
N THR A 28 3.50 5.32 -2.14
CA THR A 28 4.77 5.21 -2.85
C THR A 28 5.43 3.89 -2.49
N VAL A 29 5.63 3.06 -3.52
CA VAL A 29 6.31 1.76 -3.41
C VAL A 29 7.72 1.90 -3.95
N SER A 30 8.69 1.40 -3.20
CA SER A 30 10.11 1.38 -3.58
C SER A 30 10.57 -0.05 -3.85
N THR A 31 11.56 -0.19 -4.73
CA THR A 31 12.20 -1.47 -5.01
C THR A 31 13.72 -1.32 -5.02
N SER A 32 14.42 -2.36 -4.56
CA SER A 32 15.87 -2.37 -4.38
C SER A 32 16.43 -3.80 -4.52
N GLY A 33 17.75 -3.93 -4.40
CA GLY A 33 18.47 -5.19 -4.61
C GLY A 33 19.16 -5.25 -5.97
N ASP A 34 19.49 -6.46 -6.40
CA ASP A 34 20.21 -6.74 -7.65
C ASP A 34 19.32 -6.60 -8.89
N ALA A 35 18.01 -6.80 -8.73
CA ALA A 35 17.01 -6.52 -9.74
C ALA A 35 15.73 -5.98 -9.10
N PHE A 36 14.99 -5.14 -9.82
CA PHE A 36 13.77 -4.51 -9.33
C PHE A 36 12.54 -5.37 -9.54
N TRP A 37 11.59 -5.25 -8.62
CA TRP A 37 10.23 -5.75 -8.81
C TRP A 37 9.53 -4.95 -9.91
N ILE A 38 8.70 -5.62 -10.70
CA ILE A 38 7.97 -5.03 -11.82
C ILE A 38 6.49 -5.39 -11.77
N ALA A 39 5.64 -4.53 -12.33
CA ALA A 39 4.23 -4.83 -12.53
C ALA A 39 4.06 -5.77 -13.73
N GLN A 40 3.16 -6.75 -13.62
CA GLN A 40 2.81 -7.69 -14.69
C GLN A 40 1.36 -8.18 -14.53
N ASP A 41 0.82 -8.89 -15.52
CA ASP A 41 -0.57 -9.34 -15.58
C ASP A 41 -0.74 -10.84 -15.97
N VAL A 42 0.37 -11.59 -16.08
CA VAL A 42 0.36 -13.02 -16.43
C VAL A 42 0.02 -13.87 -15.21
N TYR A 43 0.65 -13.57 -14.06
CA TYR A 43 0.44 -14.24 -12.79
C TYR A 43 -0.24 -13.28 -11.82
N SER A 44 -1.56 -13.28 -11.79
CA SER A 44 -2.35 -12.47 -10.85
C SER A 44 -3.33 -13.35 -10.10
N HIS A 45 -3.64 -12.96 -8.86
CA HIS A 45 -4.63 -13.63 -8.05
C HIS A 45 -6.07 -13.20 -8.43
N ASP A 46 -6.28 -11.91 -8.70
CA ASP A 46 -7.60 -11.33 -9.02
C ASP A 46 -7.89 -11.24 -10.53
N GLY A 47 -6.93 -11.61 -11.38
CA GLY A 47 -7.03 -11.52 -12.84
C GLY A 47 -6.73 -10.11 -13.39
N ALA A 48 -6.23 -9.20 -12.56
CA ALA A 48 -5.71 -7.90 -12.93
C ALA A 48 -4.16 -7.90 -12.96
N GLN A 49 -3.52 -6.86 -12.44
CA GLN A 49 -2.06 -6.76 -12.36
C GLN A 49 -1.57 -7.20 -10.97
N SER A 50 -0.37 -7.77 -10.91
CA SER A 50 0.37 -8.04 -9.67
C SER A 50 1.82 -7.56 -9.77
N ALA A 51 2.57 -7.64 -8.68
CA ALA A 51 4.01 -7.40 -8.65
C ALA A 51 4.80 -8.72 -8.75
N GLU A 52 5.84 -8.74 -9.59
CA GLU A 52 6.77 -9.86 -9.77
C GLU A 52 8.19 -9.45 -9.38
N SER A 53 8.92 -10.35 -8.72
CA SER A 53 10.34 -10.13 -8.39
C SER A 53 11.21 -10.01 -9.64
N GLY A 54 12.28 -9.23 -9.54
CA GLY A 54 13.28 -9.13 -10.60
C GLY A 54 13.96 -10.48 -10.88
N LEU A 55 14.48 -10.64 -12.10
CA LEU A 55 15.29 -11.81 -12.44
C LEU A 55 16.67 -11.67 -11.78
N ILE A 56 16.97 -12.55 -10.83
CA ILE A 56 18.20 -12.50 -10.02
C ILE A 56 18.98 -13.82 -10.13
N GLN A 57 20.30 -13.75 -9.92
CA GLN A 57 21.22 -14.89 -9.88
C GLN A 57 21.45 -15.38 -8.44
N ASP A 58 22.29 -16.39 -8.27
CA ASP A 58 22.66 -16.93 -6.96
C ASP A 58 23.29 -15.84 -6.07
N MET A 59 22.98 -15.89 -4.76
CA MET A 59 23.36 -14.92 -3.73
C MET A 59 22.87 -13.49 -3.96
N GLN A 60 21.90 -13.29 -4.85
CA GLN A 60 21.29 -12.00 -5.11
C GLN A 60 19.92 -11.89 -4.46
N ARG A 61 19.39 -10.66 -4.43
CA ARG A 61 18.04 -10.39 -3.92
C ARG A 61 17.28 -9.37 -4.77
N SER A 62 15.96 -9.46 -4.71
CA SER A 62 15.04 -8.46 -5.25
C SER A 62 14.03 -8.08 -4.18
N THR A 63 13.97 -6.80 -3.81
CA THR A 63 13.16 -6.31 -2.68
C THR A 63 12.13 -5.28 -3.13
N ILE A 64 10.94 -5.35 -2.55
CA ILE A 64 9.87 -4.36 -2.67
C ILE A 64 9.44 -3.91 -1.27
N GLU A 65 9.25 -2.62 -1.06
CA GLU A 65 8.92 -2.05 0.24
C GLU A 65 8.07 -0.78 0.15
N PHE A 66 7.32 -0.51 1.21
CA PHE A 66 6.62 0.75 1.44
C PHE A 66 6.43 1.00 2.94
N TYR A 67 6.04 2.23 3.29
CA TYR A 67 5.71 2.62 4.65
C TYR A 67 4.20 2.70 4.84
N ILE A 68 3.75 2.31 6.03
CA ILE A 68 2.35 2.42 6.45
C ILE A 68 2.29 2.87 7.91
N ILE A 69 1.24 3.61 8.28
CA ILE A 69 1.00 4.05 9.65
C ILE A 69 -0.09 3.16 10.26
N GLY A 70 0.23 2.51 11.37
CA GLY A 70 -0.71 1.73 12.16
C GLY A 70 -1.34 2.53 13.31
N PRO A 71 -2.31 1.94 14.04
CA PRO A 71 -2.67 0.54 14.01
C PRO A 71 -3.51 0.16 12.78
N VAL A 72 -3.11 -0.89 12.08
CA VAL A 72 -3.79 -1.36 10.87
C VAL A 72 -3.60 -2.87 10.69
N GLN A 73 -4.62 -3.55 10.19
CA GLN A 73 -4.47 -4.91 9.70
C GLN A 73 -4.16 -4.85 8.20
N VAL A 74 -3.03 -5.43 7.80
CA VAL A 74 -2.58 -5.50 6.41
C VAL A 74 -2.82 -6.92 5.91
N GLY A 75 -3.64 -7.05 4.87
CA GLY A 75 -3.79 -8.28 4.10
C GLY A 75 -2.98 -8.21 2.81
N TYR A 76 -2.41 -9.33 2.38
CA TYR A 76 -1.72 -9.44 1.09
C TYR A 76 -1.73 -10.87 0.58
N TRP A 77 -1.67 -11.05 -0.73
CA TRP A 77 -1.47 -12.36 -1.37
C TRP A 77 -0.06 -12.48 -1.87
N TRP A 78 0.55 -13.64 -1.65
CA TRP A 78 1.89 -13.94 -2.17
C TRP A 78 1.94 -15.32 -2.82
N LYS A 79 2.88 -15.48 -3.75
CA LYS A 79 3.14 -16.71 -4.49
C LYS A 79 4.65 -16.85 -4.69
N VAL A 80 5.16 -18.07 -4.76
CA VAL A 80 6.56 -18.33 -5.14
C VAL A 80 6.66 -19.59 -5.97
N SER A 81 7.57 -19.58 -6.93
CA SER A 81 8.01 -20.73 -7.71
C SER A 81 9.54 -20.71 -7.66
N SER A 82 10.10 -21.46 -6.73
CA SER A 82 11.52 -21.41 -6.38
C SER A 82 12.03 -22.76 -5.88
N GLU A 83 13.32 -22.86 -5.59
CA GLU A 83 13.86 -24.03 -4.91
C GLU A 83 13.29 -24.17 -3.49
N TYR A 84 12.81 -25.37 -3.16
CA TYR A 84 12.23 -25.62 -1.85
C TYR A 84 13.26 -25.50 -0.73
N ALA A 85 12.95 -24.65 0.25
CA ALA A 85 13.74 -24.36 1.43
C ALA A 85 15.04 -23.56 1.23
N TRP A 86 15.31 -23.06 0.02
CA TRP A 86 16.52 -22.29 -0.29
C TRP A 86 16.17 -20.89 -0.77
N ASP A 87 15.78 -20.79 -2.04
CA ASP A 87 15.28 -19.55 -2.63
C ASP A 87 13.94 -19.16 -2.00
N ARG A 88 13.90 -18.03 -1.29
CA ARG A 88 12.78 -17.66 -0.41
C ARG A 88 12.26 -16.29 -0.72
N LEU A 89 10.93 -16.15 -0.68
CA LEU A 89 10.27 -14.87 -0.47
C LEU A 89 10.10 -14.66 1.04
N ASN A 90 10.82 -13.67 1.58
CA ASN A 90 10.82 -13.30 2.99
C ASN A 90 10.01 -12.02 3.21
N PHE A 91 9.18 -12.00 4.25
CA PHE A 91 8.45 -10.81 4.70
C PHE A 91 9.04 -10.27 6.00
N TYR A 92 9.23 -8.95 6.06
CA TYR A 92 9.81 -8.24 7.20
C TYR A 92 8.95 -7.02 7.58
N ILE A 93 8.96 -6.69 8.87
CA ILE A 93 8.46 -5.44 9.44
C ILE A 93 9.64 -4.73 10.11
N ASP A 94 9.95 -3.52 9.69
CA ASP A 94 11.09 -2.72 10.19
C ASP A 94 12.43 -3.48 10.13
N GLY A 95 12.59 -4.32 9.10
CA GLY A 95 13.76 -5.19 8.93
C GLY A 95 13.78 -6.44 9.81
N VAL A 96 12.76 -6.65 10.66
CA VAL A 96 12.61 -7.86 11.48
C VAL A 96 11.83 -8.92 10.71
N PHE A 97 12.43 -10.10 10.55
CA PHE A 97 11.83 -11.24 9.86
C PHE A 97 10.52 -11.66 10.50
N GLN A 98 9.50 -11.90 9.68
CA GLN A 98 8.19 -12.37 10.11
C GLN A 98 7.89 -13.77 9.58
N LYS A 99 7.99 -13.97 8.26
CA LYS A 99 7.57 -15.21 7.60
C LYS A 99 8.29 -15.38 6.27
N SER A 100 8.41 -16.63 5.80
CA SER A 100 8.95 -16.97 4.49
C SER A 100 8.10 -18.02 3.76
N ILE A 101 8.11 -18.00 2.44
CA ILE A 101 7.68 -19.10 1.57
C ILE A 101 8.80 -19.47 0.59
N SER A 102 8.83 -20.73 0.14
CA SER A 102 9.79 -21.28 -0.82
C SER A 102 9.21 -22.53 -1.49
N GLY A 103 9.73 -22.93 -2.65
CA GLY A 103 9.23 -24.07 -3.41
C GLY A 103 8.20 -23.66 -4.45
N GLU A 104 7.32 -24.58 -4.83
CA GLU A 104 6.17 -24.31 -5.70
C GLU A 104 4.93 -24.07 -4.83
N VAL A 105 4.68 -22.82 -4.45
CA VAL A 105 3.55 -22.44 -3.59
C VAL A 105 2.64 -21.50 -4.36
N ASP A 106 1.39 -21.92 -4.55
CA ASP A 106 0.38 -21.08 -5.18
C ASP A 106 -0.08 -19.93 -4.28
N TRP A 107 -0.85 -18.99 -4.85
CA TRP A 107 -1.39 -17.84 -4.15
C TRP A 107 -2.00 -18.24 -2.80
N ASN A 108 -1.50 -17.63 -1.73
CA ASN A 108 -2.06 -17.80 -0.40
C ASN A 108 -2.05 -16.48 0.35
N GLN A 109 -3.15 -16.20 1.06
CA GLN A 109 -3.32 -14.95 1.76
C GLN A 109 -2.57 -14.93 3.08
N GLN A 110 -1.99 -13.78 3.39
CA GLN A 110 -1.43 -13.45 4.69
C GLN A 110 -2.14 -12.23 5.27
N ILE A 111 -2.23 -12.21 6.60
CA ILE A 111 -2.81 -11.10 7.36
C ILE A 111 -1.86 -10.82 8.52
N VAL A 112 -1.49 -9.56 8.69
CA VAL A 112 -0.62 -9.11 9.77
C VAL A 112 -1.18 -7.85 10.43
N ASN A 113 -1.04 -7.75 11.75
CA ASN A 113 -1.42 -6.55 12.48
C ASN A 113 -0.17 -5.67 12.67
N ILE A 114 -0.25 -4.43 12.21
CA ILE A 114 0.77 -3.41 12.37
C ILE A 114 0.39 -2.57 13.60
N PRO A 115 1.29 -2.41 14.57
CA PRO A 115 1.02 -1.63 15.78
C PRO A 115 0.97 -0.11 15.49
N PRO A 116 0.58 0.71 16.48
CA PRO A 116 0.61 2.16 16.33
C PRO A 116 2.02 2.69 16.01
N GLY A 117 2.12 3.56 15.00
CA GLY A 117 3.38 4.13 14.53
C GLY A 117 3.59 3.97 13.02
N GLU A 118 4.60 4.64 12.47
CA GLU A 118 5.06 4.40 11.10
C GLU A 118 5.92 3.14 11.06
N HIS A 119 5.62 2.25 10.12
CA HIS A 119 6.31 0.97 9.94
C HIS A 119 6.66 0.73 8.47
N LYS A 120 7.84 0.15 8.24
CA LYS A 120 8.26 -0.28 6.91
C LYS A 120 7.90 -1.75 6.70
N LEU A 121 7.13 -2.02 5.67
CA LEU A 121 6.83 -3.38 5.21
C LEU A 121 7.68 -3.69 4.00
N SER A 122 8.36 -4.85 4.01
CA SER A 122 9.21 -5.25 2.90
C SER A 122 9.11 -6.74 2.61
N TRP A 123 9.09 -7.07 1.32
CA TRP A 123 9.18 -8.43 0.81
C TRP A 123 10.47 -8.55 -0.01
N SER A 124 11.28 -9.57 0.27
CA SER A 124 12.54 -9.81 -0.43
C SER A 124 12.57 -11.23 -0.96
N TYR A 125 12.69 -11.37 -2.28
CA TYR A 125 13.04 -12.65 -2.90
C TYR A 125 14.57 -12.77 -2.88
N GLU A 126 15.09 -13.78 -2.19
CA GLU A 126 16.50 -13.97 -1.93
C GLU A 126 16.92 -15.37 -2.38
N LYS A 127 17.98 -15.45 -3.18
CA LYS A 127 18.55 -16.71 -3.66
C LYS A 127 19.74 -17.14 -2.82
N ASP A 128 19.90 -18.44 -2.65
CA ASP A 128 21.07 -19.02 -2.00
C ASP A 128 22.26 -19.14 -2.98
N ASN A 129 23.31 -19.91 -2.63
CA ASN A 129 24.56 -19.92 -3.38
C ASN A 129 24.60 -20.89 -4.58
N ASN A 130 23.54 -21.64 -4.85
CA ASN A 130 23.55 -22.61 -5.94
C ASN A 130 22.14 -23.07 -6.34
N LEU A 131 21.97 -23.42 -7.61
CA LEU A 131 20.76 -23.99 -8.20
C LEU A 131 19.61 -22.98 -8.38
N SER A 132 18.79 -23.26 -9.39
CA SER A 132 17.54 -22.58 -9.69
C SER A 132 16.51 -23.67 -9.95
N PHE A 133 15.30 -23.51 -9.40
CA PHE A 133 14.18 -24.41 -9.66
C PHE A 133 12.92 -23.62 -9.97
N GLY A 134 11.99 -24.24 -10.70
CA GLY A 134 10.73 -23.60 -11.06
C GLY A 134 10.91 -22.43 -12.01
N LEU A 135 10.10 -21.39 -11.83
CA LEU A 135 10.21 -20.13 -12.55
C LEU A 135 11.26 -19.18 -11.95
N ASP A 136 11.76 -19.50 -10.75
CA ASP A 136 12.74 -18.73 -9.98
C ASP A 136 12.27 -17.30 -9.70
N ARG A 137 11.01 -17.18 -9.23
CA ARG A 137 10.33 -15.90 -9.01
C ARG A 137 9.33 -15.95 -7.87
N ALA A 138 9.07 -14.76 -7.34
CA ALA A 138 8.04 -14.48 -6.37
C ALA A 138 7.05 -13.43 -6.90
N TRP A 139 5.81 -13.49 -6.41
CA TRP A 139 4.77 -12.52 -6.73
C TRP A 139 4.05 -12.04 -5.47
N LEU A 140 3.56 -10.80 -5.53
CA LEU A 140 2.79 -10.12 -4.50
C LEU A 140 1.58 -9.46 -5.16
N ASP A 141 0.41 -9.59 -4.55
CA ASP A 141 -0.86 -9.09 -5.11
C ASP A 141 -1.82 -8.64 -4.00
N GLU A 142 -2.80 -7.80 -4.38
CA GLU A 142 -3.95 -7.38 -3.56
C GLU A 142 -3.59 -7.00 -2.11
N ILE A 143 -2.79 -5.93 -1.95
CA ILE A 143 -2.52 -5.37 -0.62
C ILE A 143 -3.76 -4.61 -0.14
N THR A 144 -4.22 -4.92 1.06
CA THR A 144 -5.42 -4.37 1.66
C THR A 144 -5.15 -3.83 3.06
N PHE A 145 -5.85 -2.76 3.42
CA PHE A 145 -5.78 -2.13 4.73
C PHE A 145 -7.14 -2.19 5.41
N SER A 146 -7.19 -2.74 6.62
CA SER A 146 -8.38 -2.82 7.45
C SER A 146 -8.12 -2.21 8.81
N PHE A 147 -9.04 -1.36 9.28
CA PHE A 147 -8.93 -0.63 10.53
C PHE A 147 -10.07 -1.02 11.48
N SER A 148 -9.81 -1.01 12.78
CA SER A 148 -10.88 -1.29 13.76
C SER A 148 -11.89 -0.13 13.78
N SER A 149 -13.18 -0.48 13.66
CA SER A 149 -14.29 0.48 13.73
C SER A 149 -14.34 1.22 15.06
N ASP A 150 -13.89 0.58 16.16
CA ASP A 150 -13.99 1.14 17.51
C ASP A 150 -13.07 2.36 17.71
N VAL A 151 -11.96 2.39 16.96
CA VAL A 151 -10.99 3.48 17.00
C VAL A 151 -11.10 4.41 15.80
N SER A 152 -12.00 4.13 14.86
CA SER A 152 -12.16 4.93 13.66
C SER A 152 -12.73 6.31 13.99
N ARG A 153 -12.12 7.34 13.40
CA ARG A 153 -12.53 8.75 13.55
C ARG A 153 -12.90 9.38 12.22
N ILE A 154 -12.33 8.86 11.15
CA ILE A 154 -12.48 9.40 9.82
C ILE A 154 -13.07 8.34 8.88
N SER A 155 -13.89 8.76 7.93
CA SER A 155 -14.38 7.93 6.83
C SER A 155 -14.10 8.57 5.49
N ILE A 156 -13.66 7.78 4.50
CA ILE A 156 -13.53 8.20 3.10
C ILE A 156 -14.26 7.18 2.23
N ALA A 157 -15.33 7.64 1.57
CA ALA A 157 -16.16 6.79 0.70
C ALA A 157 -16.60 5.46 1.37
N GLY A 158 -16.82 5.47 2.69
CA GLY A 158 -17.22 4.30 3.47
C GLY A 158 -16.08 3.52 4.11
N ASN A 159 -14.82 3.75 3.71
CA ASN A 159 -13.65 3.15 4.37
C ASN A 159 -13.35 3.91 5.67
N LEU A 160 -13.08 3.18 6.75
CA LEU A 160 -12.88 3.75 8.07
C LEU A 160 -11.39 3.87 8.41
N PHE A 161 -11.00 4.97 9.04
CA PHE A 161 -9.61 5.25 9.40
C PHE A 161 -9.51 5.71 10.87
N PRO A 162 -8.47 5.25 11.61
CA PRO A 162 -8.30 5.57 13.02
C PRO A 162 -7.78 6.99 13.26
N SER A 163 -7.16 7.61 12.25
CA SER A 163 -6.49 8.90 12.38
C SER A 163 -6.44 9.63 11.03
N PHE A 164 -6.25 10.95 11.07
CA PHE A 164 -6.09 11.82 9.92
C PHE A 164 -4.85 11.44 9.13
N ALA A 165 -3.71 11.22 9.81
CA ALA A 165 -2.47 10.88 9.14
C ALA A 165 -2.63 9.65 8.21
N VAL A 166 -3.29 8.60 8.69
CA VAL A 166 -3.56 7.39 7.91
C VAL A 166 -4.52 7.69 6.75
N ALA A 167 -5.65 8.34 7.04
CA ALA A 167 -6.65 8.68 6.04
C ALA A 167 -6.06 9.55 4.93
N TYR A 168 -5.22 10.52 5.30
CA TYR A 168 -4.57 11.46 4.41
C TYR A 168 -3.53 10.82 3.50
N THR A 169 -2.71 9.91 4.02
CA THR A 169 -1.75 9.14 3.21
C THR A 169 -2.47 8.30 2.15
N LEU A 170 -3.61 7.68 2.50
CA LEU A 170 -4.33 6.77 1.62
C LEU A 170 -5.32 7.48 0.68
N ALA A 171 -5.71 8.72 0.97
CA ALA A 171 -6.65 9.49 0.18
C ALA A 171 -6.13 9.80 -1.23
N ALA A 172 -7.04 9.75 -2.21
CA ALA A 172 -6.84 10.37 -3.50
C ALA A 172 -7.00 11.91 -3.39
N PRO A 173 -6.41 12.69 -4.31
CA PRO A 173 -6.68 14.13 -4.38
C PRO A 173 -8.19 14.44 -4.42
N ASP A 174 -8.58 15.56 -3.81
CA ASP A 174 -9.94 16.07 -3.69
C ASP A 174 -10.91 15.17 -2.89
N SER A 175 -10.38 14.17 -2.16
CA SER A 175 -11.20 13.33 -1.29
C SER A 175 -11.89 14.14 -0.19
N ILE A 176 -13.13 13.73 0.11
CA ILE A 176 -13.88 14.21 1.29
C ILE A 176 -13.68 13.18 2.41
N MET A 177 -13.11 13.65 3.52
CA MET A 177 -12.94 12.92 4.77
C MET A 177 -14.03 13.36 5.74
N LEU A 178 -14.86 12.41 6.18
CA LEU A 178 -15.90 12.66 7.17
C LEU A 178 -15.28 12.48 8.56
N LEU A 179 -15.39 13.46 9.45
CA LEU A 179 -14.95 13.40 10.83
C LEU A 179 -16.15 13.17 11.75
N ASN A 180 -16.10 12.15 12.60
CA ASN A 180 -17.20 11.86 13.53
C ASN A 180 -17.21 12.80 14.76
N ASP A 181 -18.06 12.48 15.74
CA ASP A 181 -18.35 13.27 16.94
C ASP A 181 -17.43 12.96 18.13
N VAL A 182 -16.41 12.15 17.91
CA VAL A 182 -15.38 11.88 18.91
C VAL A 182 -14.17 12.74 18.59
N ASP A 183 -13.72 13.50 19.58
CA ASP A 183 -12.54 14.36 19.47
C ASP A 183 -11.36 13.61 18.85
N LEU A 184 -10.81 14.20 17.79
CA LEU A 184 -9.62 13.74 17.12
C LEU A 184 -8.42 14.29 17.89
N GLN A 185 -7.89 13.47 18.80
CA GLN A 185 -6.73 13.81 19.62
C GLN A 185 -5.42 13.51 18.89
N GLU A 186 -5.12 14.30 17.86
CA GLU A 186 -3.87 14.21 17.11
C GLU A 186 -3.46 15.58 16.55
N ASP A 187 -2.17 15.72 16.27
CA ASP A 187 -1.69 16.80 15.41
C ASP A 187 -1.97 16.42 13.95
N VAL A 188 -2.70 17.29 13.25
CA VAL A 188 -3.08 17.12 11.85
C VAL A 188 -2.01 17.76 10.98
N THR A 189 -1.23 16.94 10.27
CA THR A 189 -0.17 17.42 9.38
C THR A 189 -0.42 16.99 7.94
N THR A 190 -0.33 17.93 6.98
CA THR A 190 -0.42 17.62 5.55
C THR A 190 0.96 17.59 4.92
N THR A 191 1.42 16.41 4.51
CA THR A 191 2.79 16.18 3.99
C THR A 191 2.84 15.89 2.49
N LYS A 192 1.68 15.80 1.82
CA LYS A 192 1.55 15.49 0.40
C LYS A 192 0.98 16.71 -0.33
N ASP A 193 1.43 16.97 -1.55
CA ASP A 193 0.82 18.02 -2.37
C ASP A 193 -0.53 17.52 -2.94
N GLN A 194 -1.60 17.67 -2.15
CA GLN A 194 -2.96 17.33 -2.54
C GLN A 194 -3.97 18.20 -1.79
N THR A 195 -5.15 18.38 -2.39
CA THR A 195 -6.31 19.00 -1.74
C THR A 195 -7.16 17.92 -1.07
N ILE A 196 -7.61 18.16 0.15
CA ILE A 196 -8.63 17.34 0.83
C ILE A 196 -9.67 18.23 1.49
N THR A 197 -10.88 17.71 1.69
CA THR A 197 -11.90 18.34 2.54
C THR A 197 -12.08 17.49 3.79
N LEU A 198 -11.92 18.08 4.98
CA LEU A 198 -12.29 17.46 6.24
C LEU A 198 -13.62 18.04 6.70
N GLN A 199 -14.66 17.21 6.68
CA GLN A 199 -16.03 17.61 6.95
C GLN A 199 -16.53 17.04 8.27
N GLY A 200 -16.98 17.91 9.16
CA GLY A 200 -17.60 17.56 10.45
C GLY A 200 -19.12 17.40 10.37
N GLY A 201 -19.75 17.16 11.53
CA GLY A 201 -21.20 17.04 11.66
C GLY A 201 -21.73 15.62 11.49
N TYR A 202 -20.90 14.61 11.81
CA TYR A 202 -21.25 13.21 11.71
C TYR A 202 -21.19 12.52 13.07
N ASP A 203 -22.13 11.62 13.36
CA ASP A 203 -22.05 10.76 14.55
C ASP A 203 -21.02 9.63 14.39
N ARG A 204 -20.79 8.82 15.44
CA ARG A 204 -19.87 7.66 15.39
C ARG A 204 -20.11 6.67 14.24
N SER A 205 -21.31 6.64 13.67
CA SER A 205 -21.65 5.79 12.52
C SER A 205 -21.46 6.48 11.17
N PHE A 206 -20.92 7.70 11.18
CA PHE A 206 -20.79 8.59 10.03
C PHE A 206 -22.13 9.01 9.41
N ALA A 207 -23.21 9.02 10.20
CA ALA A 207 -24.48 9.59 9.79
C ALA A 207 -24.49 11.10 10.11
N SER A 208 -24.89 11.92 9.13
CA SER A 208 -24.96 13.37 9.31
C SER A 208 -26.01 13.76 10.36
N ARG A 209 -25.67 14.69 11.25
CA ARG A 209 -26.60 15.31 12.20
C ARG A 209 -26.31 16.81 12.32
N SER A 210 -27.35 17.59 12.59
CA SER A 210 -27.27 19.05 12.70
C SER A 210 -26.64 19.60 13.99
N GLU A 211 -26.47 18.78 15.03
CA GLU A 211 -26.06 19.23 16.37
C GLU A 211 -24.77 18.59 16.90
N VAL A 212 -24.06 17.82 16.07
CA VAL A 212 -22.74 17.27 16.48
C VAL A 212 -21.61 18.18 16.08
N ASN A 213 -20.69 18.35 17.02
CA ASN A 213 -19.44 19.05 16.78
C ASN A 213 -18.37 17.99 16.51
N SER A 214 -17.65 18.17 15.40
CA SER A 214 -16.44 17.40 15.12
C SER A 214 -15.25 18.26 15.51
N ILE A 215 -14.43 17.75 16.44
CA ILE A 215 -13.38 18.54 17.08
C ILE A 215 -12.02 17.90 16.81
N ILE A 216 -11.05 18.72 16.41
CA ILE A 216 -9.62 18.38 16.45
C ILE A 216 -9.06 18.97 17.73
N GLN A 217 -8.41 18.14 18.55
CA GLN A 217 -7.67 18.55 19.74
C GLN A 217 -6.18 18.36 19.45
N GLY A 218 -5.50 19.42 19.04
CA GLY A 218 -4.11 19.35 18.59
C GLY A 218 -3.74 20.51 17.66
N VAL A 219 -2.59 20.39 17.01
CA VAL A 219 -2.08 21.39 16.08
C VAL A 219 -2.42 20.99 14.65
N VAL A 220 -2.89 21.96 13.84
CA VAL A 220 -2.98 21.80 12.39
C VAL A 220 -1.74 22.41 11.74
N THR A 221 -0.94 21.59 11.08
CA THR A 221 0.24 21.98 10.33
C THR A 221 0.04 21.68 8.84
N ILE A 222 0.17 22.68 7.99
CA ILE A 222 0.11 22.49 6.54
C ILE A 222 1.53 22.59 5.99
N GLU A 223 2.18 21.46 5.75
CA GLU A 223 3.53 21.46 5.15
C GLU A 223 3.43 21.51 3.61
N GLN A 224 2.51 20.75 3.03
CA GLN A 224 2.19 20.72 1.60
C GLN A 224 0.69 20.57 1.35
N GLY A 225 0.23 20.96 0.15
CA GLY A 225 -1.16 20.80 -0.28
C GLY A 225 -2.15 21.82 0.30
N THR A 226 -3.43 21.42 0.37
CA THR A 226 -4.52 22.27 0.88
C THR A 226 -5.51 21.42 1.68
N ILE A 227 -5.99 21.95 2.80
CA ILE A 227 -7.07 21.37 3.59
C ILE A 227 -8.23 22.36 3.68
N ILE A 228 -9.42 21.88 3.33
CA ILE A 228 -10.68 22.62 3.51
C ILE A 228 -11.36 22.05 4.76
N PHE A 229 -11.54 22.88 5.78
CA PHE A 229 -12.33 22.52 6.97
C PHE A 229 -13.78 22.98 6.78
N ASP A 230 -14.71 22.04 6.84
CA ASP A 230 -16.16 22.31 6.76
C ASP A 230 -16.85 21.74 8.01
N GLY A 231 -17.39 22.60 8.87
CA GLY A 231 -18.06 22.16 10.10
C GLY A 231 -17.14 21.51 11.16
N VAL A 232 -15.83 21.78 11.12
CA VAL A 232 -14.84 21.27 12.09
C VAL A 232 -14.37 22.37 13.02
N THR A 233 -14.28 22.08 14.32
CA THR A 233 -13.69 22.97 15.32
C THR A 233 -12.26 22.52 15.62
N ILE A 234 -11.30 23.43 15.65
CA ILE A 234 -9.91 23.17 16.07
C ILE A 234 -9.74 23.78 17.46
N ARG A 235 -9.21 23.02 18.43
CA ARG A 235 -9.00 23.43 19.82
C ARG A 235 -7.58 23.15 20.30
#